data_AF-A0A7S2PBC1-F1
#
_entry.id   AF-A0A7S2PBC1-F1
#
_cell.length_a   1.000
_cell.length_b   1.000
_cell.length_c   1.000
_cell.angle_alpha   90.00
_cell.angle_beta   90.00
_cell.angle_gamma   90.00
#
_symmetry.space_group_name_H-M   'P 1'
#
loop_
_entity.id
_entity.type
_entity.pdbx_description
1 polymer ?
#
loop_
_entity_poly.entity_id
_entity_poly.type
_entity_poly.pdbx_seq_one_letter_code
_entity_poly.pdbx_strand_id
1 'polypeptide(L)'
;VSSESKMGVQDFRLSALTALFLILKTHSHAKKRFKIEMLLRLSGGEFTVDQVVKTEQLMLHMLKFHINPPTSISVLNEMFELLKPLMPSDRPQLCETVYRQAQFFAELGVFHL
;
A
#
# COMPACT_ATOMS: atom_id res chain seq x y z
N VAL A 1 -2.77 -5.25 -31.67
CA VAL A 1 -1.50 -4.48 -31.61
C VAL A 1 -1.81 -3.20 -30.88
N SER A 2 -1.83 -3.25 -29.55
CA SER A 2 -2.13 -2.09 -28.72
C SER A 2 -0.82 -1.35 -28.50
N SER A 3 -0.74 -0.13 -29.01
CA SER A 3 0.40 0.77 -28.85
C SER A 3 0.80 0.86 -27.39
N GLU A 4 2.01 0.39 -27.05
CA GLU A 4 2.67 0.73 -25.79
C GLU A 4 2.90 2.24 -25.76
N SER A 5 1.90 3.01 -25.33
CA SER A 5 2.10 4.41 -25.00
C SER A 5 3.00 4.44 -23.78
N LYS A 6 4.27 4.78 -23.96
CA LYS A 6 5.18 5.02 -22.84
C LYS A 6 4.56 6.09 -21.95
N MET A 7 4.15 5.68 -20.76
CA MET A 7 3.60 6.58 -19.75
C MET A 7 4.64 7.65 -19.43
N GLY A 8 4.23 8.93 -19.48
CA GLY A 8 5.12 10.03 -19.14
C GLY A 8 5.54 9.95 -17.66
N VAL A 9 6.69 10.54 -17.32
CA VAL A 9 7.17 10.59 -15.93
C VAL A 9 6.13 11.22 -14.99
N GLN A 10 5.42 12.25 -15.47
CA GLN A 10 4.38 12.92 -14.70
C GLN A 10 3.14 12.04 -14.51
N ASP A 11 2.71 11.33 -15.55
CA ASP A 11 1.58 10.41 -15.48
C ASP A 11 1.86 9.24 -14.53
N PHE A 12 3.10 8.74 -14.53
CA PHE A 12 3.55 7.72 -13.59
C PHE A 12 3.52 8.23 -12.14
N ARG A 13 4.02 9.44 -11.89
CA ARG A 13 4.01 10.04 -10.55
C ARG A 13 2.59 10.28 -10.04
N LEU A 14 1.70 10.81 -10.88
CA LEU A 14 0.29 10.98 -10.56
C LEU A 14 -0.38 9.65 -10.26
N SER A 15 -0.09 8.62 -11.06
CA SER A 15 -0.61 7.27 -10.87
C SER A 15 -0.12 6.66 -9.56
N ALA A 16 1.18 6.73 -9.27
CA ALA A 16 1.75 6.22 -8.02
C ALA A 16 1.15 6.93 -6.79
N LEU A 17 1.01 8.25 -6.85
CA LEU A 17 0.39 9.04 -5.78
C LEU A 17 -1.09 8.65 -5.56
N THR A 18 -1.82 8.45 -6.65
CA THR A 18 -3.24 8.04 -6.62
C THR A 18 -3.39 6.60 -6.11
N ALA A 19 -2.50 5.70 -6.49
CA ALA A 19 -2.47 4.33 -5.98
C ALA A 19 -2.23 4.31 -4.47
N LEU A 20 -1.30 5.13 -3.98
CA LEU A 20 -1.08 5.30 -2.54
C LEU A 20 -2.34 5.84 -1.84
N PHE A 21 -3.03 6.82 -2.43
CA PHE A 21 -4.29 7.34 -1.89
C PHE A 21 -5.37 6.27 -1.77
N LEU A 22 -5.53 5.44 -2.81
CA LEU A 22 -6.46 4.32 -2.83
C LEU A 22 -6.15 3.29 -1.74
N ILE A 23 -4.88 2.93 -1.58
CA ILE A 23 -4.42 2.01 -0.53
C ILE A 23 -4.68 2.60 0.86
N LEU A 24 -4.41 3.90 1.05
CA LEU A 24 -4.71 4.56 2.31
C LEU A 24 -6.22 4.59 2.58
N LYS A 25 -7.08 4.83 1.59
CA LYS A 25 -8.53 4.77 1.78
C LYS A 25 -9.04 3.38 2.18
N THR A 26 -8.42 2.33 1.67
CA THR A 26 -8.87 0.94 1.83
C THR A 26 -8.31 0.26 3.08
N HIS A 27 -7.03 0.48 3.37
CA HIS A 27 -6.31 -0.20 4.45
C HIS A 27 -6.10 0.65 5.72
N SER A 28 -6.42 1.95 5.70
CA SER A 28 -6.37 2.74 6.94
C SER A 28 -7.51 2.31 7.87
N HIS A 29 -7.19 1.46 8.84
CA HIS A 29 -8.02 1.22 10.02
C HIS A 29 -8.14 2.49 10.92
N ALA A 30 -7.44 3.57 10.56
CA ALA A 30 -7.46 4.81 11.30
C ALA A 30 -8.86 5.45 11.26
N LYS A 31 -9.43 5.67 12.44
CA LYS A 31 -10.65 6.48 12.68
C LYS A 31 -10.61 7.88 12.05
N LYS A 32 -9.46 8.33 11.52
CA LYS A 32 -9.27 9.59 10.82
C LYS A 32 -9.21 9.33 9.32
N ARG A 33 -10.24 9.75 8.59
CA ARG A 33 -10.25 9.78 7.13
C ARG A 33 -9.01 10.53 6.62
N PHE A 34 -8.20 9.88 5.80
CA PHE A 34 -7.05 10.52 5.17
C PHE A 34 -7.53 11.56 4.17
N LYS A 35 -7.01 12.79 4.30
CA LYS A 35 -7.43 13.96 3.52
C LYS A 35 -6.59 14.08 2.25
N ILE A 36 -7.22 14.27 1.09
CA ILE A 36 -6.54 14.42 -0.19
C ILE A 36 -5.56 15.60 -0.19
N GLU A 37 -5.87 16.66 0.55
CA GLU A 37 -5.03 17.85 0.68
C GLU A 37 -3.68 17.53 1.33
N MET A 38 -3.62 16.52 2.21
CA MET A 38 -2.37 16.08 2.83
C MET A 38 -1.47 15.40 1.79
N LEU A 39 -2.07 14.60 0.90
CA LEU A 39 -1.36 13.93 -0.19
C LEU A 39 -0.78 14.94 -1.19
N LEU A 40 -1.56 15.94 -1.57
CA LEU A 40 -1.12 16.98 -2.49
C LEU A 40 0.00 17.85 -1.90
N ARG A 41 -0.01 18.07 -0.58
CA ARG A 41 1.10 18.72 0.12
C ARG A 41 2.38 17.87 0.08
N LEU A 42 2.27 16.56 0.22
CA LEU A 42 3.43 15.64 0.11
C LEU A 42 4.03 15.63 -1.30
N SER A 43 3.21 15.82 -2.33
CA SER A 43 3.68 15.98 -3.71
C SER A 43 4.13 17.40 -4.06
N GLY A 44 4.33 18.29 -3.08
CA GLY A 44 4.75 19.67 -3.32
C GLY A 44 3.75 20.53 -4.11
N GLY A 45 2.47 20.13 -4.16
CA GLY A 45 1.44 20.83 -4.93
C GLY A 45 1.53 20.62 -6.45
N GLU A 46 2.30 19.64 -6.92
CA GLU A 46 2.46 19.34 -8.36
C GLU A 46 1.16 18.91 -9.06
N PHE A 47 0.21 18.35 -8.30
CA PHE A 47 -1.04 17.80 -8.83
C PHE A 47 -2.26 18.46 -8.18
N THR A 48 -3.36 18.53 -8.92
CA THR A 48 -4.64 19.05 -8.44
C THR A 48 -5.54 17.93 -7.90
N VAL A 49 -6.52 18.30 -7.08
CA VAL A 49 -7.54 17.36 -6.59
C VAL A 49 -8.25 16.67 -7.76
N ASP A 50 -8.64 17.41 -8.79
CA ASP A 50 -9.36 16.86 -9.95
C ASP A 50 -8.52 15.83 -10.72
N GLN A 51 -7.21 16.05 -10.85
CA GLN A 51 -6.30 15.09 -11.49
C GLN A 51 -6.25 13.78 -10.72
N VAL A 52 -6.15 13.84 -9.40
CA VAL A 52 -6.14 12.65 -8.53
C VAL A 52 -7.48 11.93 -8.58
N VAL A 53 -8.61 12.65 -8.52
CA VAL A 53 -9.96 12.05 -8.58
C VAL A 53 -10.22 11.35 -9.91
N LYS A 54 -9.85 11.98 -11.04
CA LYS A 54 -10.00 11.36 -12.37
C LYS A 54 -9.15 10.10 -12.49
N THR A 55 -7.90 10.16 -12.04
CA THR A 55 -6.99 9.01 -12.06
C THR A 55 -7.49 7.90 -11.14
N GLU A 56 -8.05 8.24 -9.99
CA GLU A 56 -8.64 7.29 -9.04
C GLU A 56 -9.80 6.53 -9.67
N GLN A 57 -10.72 7.26 -10.30
CA GLN A 57 -11.84 6.65 -11.02
C GLN A 57 -11.35 5.71 -12.13
N LEU A 58 -10.37 6.14 -12.91
CA LEU A 58 -9.79 5.30 -13.96
C LEU A 58 -9.19 4.01 -13.38
N MET A 59 -8.37 4.12 -12.33
CA MET A 59 -7.77 2.97 -11.66
C MET A 59 -8.82 2.00 -11.11
N LEU A 60 -9.86 2.50 -10.45
CA LEU A 60 -10.95 1.68 -9.92
C LEU A 60 -11.67 0.88 -11.00
N HIS A 61 -11.97 1.51 -12.14
CA HIS A 61 -12.59 0.82 -13.28
C HIS A 61 -11.67 -0.23 -13.88
N MET A 62 -10.38 0.10 -14.07
CA MET A 62 -9.39 -0.82 -14.62
C MET A 62 -9.14 -2.03 -13.71
N LEU A 63 -9.13 -1.82 -12.39
CA LEU A 63 -9.01 -2.88 -11.38
C LEU A 63 -10.33 -3.62 -11.14
N LYS A 64 -11.44 -3.23 -11.78
CA LYS A 64 -12.79 -3.74 -11.52
C LYS A 64 -13.15 -3.71 -10.03
N PHE A 65 -12.71 -2.67 -9.32
CA PHE A 65 -12.86 -2.51 -7.88
C PHE A 65 -12.19 -3.60 -7.01
N HIS A 66 -11.29 -4.42 -7.55
CA HIS A 66 -10.48 -5.37 -6.78
C HIS A 66 -9.29 -4.66 -6.10
N ILE A 67 -9.59 -3.92 -5.02
CA ILE A 67 -8.65 -3.03 -4.33
C ILE A 67 -8.06 -3.56 -3.01
N ASN A 68 -8.44 -4.77 -2.59
CA ASN A 68 -7.98 -5.39 -1.34
C ASN A 68 -7.36 -6.78 -1.62
N PRO A 69 -6.22 -6.85 -2.33
CA PRO A 69 -5.53 -8.11 -2.52
C PRO A 69 -4.87 -8.59 -1.21
N PRO A 70 -4.67 -9.90 -1.02
CA PRO A 70 -3.82 -10.39 0.06
C PRO A 70 -2.40 -9.86 -0.13
N THR A 71 -1.92 -9.08 0.83
CA THR A 71 -0.56 -8.53 0.84
C THR A 71 0.41 -9.48 1.57
N SER A 72 1.71 -9.36 1.31
CA SER A 72 2.74 -10.10 2.05
C SER A 72 2.61 -9.90 3.57
N ILE A 73 2.27 -8.68 4.01
CA ILE A 73 2.00 -8.37 5.42
C ILE A 73 0.75 -9.09 5.94
N SER A 74 -0.32 -9.18 5.15
CA SER A 74 -1.51 -9.93 5.57
C SER A 74 -1.22 -11.41 5.79
N VAL A 75 -0.43 -12.03 4.91
CA VAL A 75 0.01 -13.43 5.06
C VAL A 75 0.91 -13.59 6.28
N LEU A 76 1.83 -12.64 6.49
CA LEU A 76 2.72 -12.64 7.64
C LEU A 76 1.93 -12.56 8.96
N ASN A 77 0.90 -11.72 9.04
CA ASN A 77 0.01 -11.64 10.20
C ASN A 77 -0.65 -13.00 10.50
N GLU A 78 -1.24 -13.63 9.49
CA GLU A 78 -1.88 -14.95 9.66
C GLU A 78 -0.88 -16.02 10.12
N MET A 79 0.31 -16.04 9.52
CA MET A 79 1.39 -16.95 9.94
C MET A 79 1.80 -16.69 11.39
N PHE A 80 1.85 -15.43 11.81
CA PHE A 80 2.18 -15.08 13.19
C PHE A 80 1.11 -15.52 14.18
N GLU A 81 -0.17 -15.38 13.86
CA GLU A 81 -1.25 -15.90 14.73
C GLU A 81 -1.12 -17.42 14.93
N LEU A 82 -0.72 -18.16 13.89
CA LEU A 82 -0.47 -19.60 13.99
C LEU A 82 0.77 -19.95 14.82
N LEU A 83 1.80 -19.10 14.81
CA LEU A 83 3.05 -19.33 15.53
C LEU A 83 3.04 -18.83 16.98
N LYS A 84 2.16 -17.88 17.34
CA LYS A 84 2.05 -17.32 18.69
C LYS A 84 1.98 -18.37 19.79
N PRO A 85 1.19 -19.46 19.69
CA PRO A 85 1.13 -20.49 20.73
C PRO A 85 2.43 -21.27 20.91
N LEU A 86 3.32 -21.28 19.90
CA LEU A 86 4.60 -21.98 19.92
C LEU A 86 5.74 -21.11 20.46
N MET A 87 5.49 -19.81 20.66
CA MET A 87 6.51 -18.88 21.12
C MET A 87 6.74 -19.00 22.63
N PRO A 88 7.99 -18.92 23.10
CA PRO A 88 8.30 -19.03 24.52
C PRO A 88 7.73 -17.86 25.32
N SER A 89 6.90 -18.16 26.32
CA SER A 89 6.27 -17.17 27.21
C SER A 89 7.28 -16.32 27.99
N ASP A 90 8.48 -16.84 28.21
CA ASP A 90 9.55 -16.18 28.99
C ASP A 90 10.20 -15.01 28.24
N ARG A 91 9.95 -14.87 26.92
CA ARG A 91 10.54 -13.82 26.07
C ARG A 91 9.51 -13.15 25.18
N PRO A 92 8.62 -12.30 25.73
CA PRO A 92 7.58 -11.64 24.96
C PRO A 92 8.13 -10.72 23.86
N GLN A 93 9.33 -10.14 24.04
CA GLN A 93 9.96 -9.26 23.04
C GLN A 93 10.44 -10.02 21.79
N LEU A 94 10.62 -11.34 21.88
CA LEU A 94 11.05 -12.17 20.75
C LEU A 94 10.02 -12.15 19.64
N CYS A 95 8.73 -12.23 19.99
CA CYS A 95 7.63 -12.21 19.01
C CYS A 95 7.65 -10.91 18.18
N GLU A 96 7.83 -9.77 18.84
CA GLU A 96 7.92 -8.47 18.15
C GLU A 96 9.16 -8.39 17.25
N THR A 97 10.29 -8.91 17.71
CA THR A 97 11.55 -8.87 16.95
C THR A 97 11.47 -9.74 15.69
N VAL A 98 10.97 -10.97 15.80
CA VAL A 98 10.77 -11.87 14.66
C VAL A 98 9.76 -11.26 13.68
N TYR A 99 8.68 -10.65 14.20
CA TYR A 99 7.67 -9.99 13.35
C TYR A 99 8.27 -8.85 12.54
N ARG A 100 9.01 -7.94 13.20
CA ARG A 100 9.67 -6.81 12.54
C ARG A 100 10.69 -7.29 11.49
N GLN A 101 11.43 -8.34 11.79
CA GLN A 101 12.40 -8.89 10.86
C GLN A 101 11.74 -9.54 9.63
N ALA A 102 10.66 -10.28 9.84
CA ALA A 102 9.89 -10.86 8.75
C ALA A 102 9.22 -9.77 7.89
N GLN A 103 8.72 -8.70 8.51
CA GLN A 103 8.18 -7.54 7.79
C GLN A 103 9.25 -6.87 6.92
N PHE A 104 10.45 -6.66 7.45
CA PHE A 104 11.57 -6.10 6.70
C PHE A 104 11.93 -6.96 5.47
N PHE A 105 11.97 -8.29 5.61
CA PHE A 105 12.20 -9.18 4.48
C PHE A 105 11.07 -9.13 3.44
N ALA A 106 9.82 -9.03 3.89
CA ALA A 106 8.67 -8.87 3.01
C ALA A 106 8.74 -7.56 2.21
N GLU A 107 9.18 -6.46 2.82
CA GLU A 107 9.38 -5.17 2.16
C GLU A 107 10.53 -5.23 1.14
N LEU A 108 11.66 -5.86 1.48
CA LEU A 108 12.79 -6.05 0.56
C LEU A 108 12.42 -6.88 -0.68
N GLY A 109 11.57 -7.88 -0.52
CA GLY A 109 11.12 -8.73 -1.62
C GLY A 109 10.36 -7.97 -2.71
N VAL A 110 9.63 -6.91 -2.34
CA VAL A 110 8.90 -6.07 -3.30
C VAL A 110 9.84 -5.27 -4.20
N PHE A 111 11.03 -4.89 -3.71
CA PHE A 111 12.03 -4.14 -4.51
C PHE A 111 12.85 -5.01 -5.46
N HIS A 112 12.86 -6.33 -5.27
CA HIS A 112 13.65 -7.28 -6.06
C HIS A 112 12.83 -8.06 -7.09
N LEU A 113 11.51 -7.82 -7.17
CA LEU A 113 10.59 -8.34 -8.19
C LEU A 113 10.46 -7.35 -9.35
#